data_AF-A0A4V1TZW1-F1
#
_entry.id   AF-A0A4V1TZW1-F1
#
_cell.length_a   1.000
_cell.length_b   1.000
_cell.length_c   1.000
_cell.angle_alpha   90.00
_cell.angle_beta   90.00
_cell.angle_gamma   90.00
#
_symmetry.space_group_name_H-M   'P 1'
#
loop_
_entity.id
_entity.type
_entity.pdbx_description
1 polymer ?
#
loop_
_entity_poly.entity_id
_entity_poly.type
_entity_poly.pdbx_seq_one_letter_code
_entity_poly.pdbx_strand_id
1 'polypeptide(L)'
;GRSDYPNQVNNVLGFPFIFRGALDVRATKINEEMKLAAVKALAQLAKTPVPDIVNIAYSDDNLTFSPKYIIPKPLDPRLLSTVAPAVAKAAMDSGVAQIAITDWEAYSIELNNRLGLDNQLMRVLGNKARLDPKRIVFAEADNIKILKAAQIAYDEGIALPILLGDEKKIRDIAAASHIDIEDMPIIDPRSDEAEPYRKQYADIFFQKRHRKGVNKYESLKMMKDRNYYGCMMVETGEADGMISGLTRNYAATIRPALQVIGTETGVKKIAGMYLLLTKKGPLFLADTTVNFNPTAEELADIVLIVAKEIRNFNLTPRIAMLSYSNFGSSDSPEAKLVAEARDIVKKKNPSLVIDGEMQASMPFNKKILKDNYPFSELVDQDVNT
;
A
#
# COMPACT_ATOMS: atom_id res chain seq x y z
N GLY A 1 27.54 14.67 1.85
CA GLY A 1 28.54 13.59 1.93
C GLY A 1 28.18 12.51 0.93
N ARG A 2 29.16 11.71 0.49
CA ARG A 2 28.98 10.55 -0.41
C ARG A 2 27.94 9.56 0.14
N SER A 3 27.42 8.67 -0.69
CA SER A 3 26.21 7.86 -0.40
C SER A 3 26.54 6.44 0.08
N ASP A 4 27.82 6.17 0.32
CA ASP A 4 28.37 4.82 0.18
C ASP A 4 28.27 3.99 1.47
N TYR A 5 27.86 4.61 2.59
CA TYR A 5 27.74 3.95 3.90
C TYR A 5 26.32 4.08 4.52
N PRO A 6 25.78 3.00 5.14
CA PRO A 6 24.41 2.96 5.65
C PRO A 6 24.09 3.95 6.78
N ASN A 7 25.12 4.45 7.48
CA ASN A 7 25.04 5.37 8.62
C ASN A 7 25.74 6.71 8.35
N GLN A 8 25.73 7.17 7.10
CA GLN A 8 26.33 8.46 6.75
C GLN A 8 25.32 9.60 6.87
N VAL A 9 25.78 10.74 7.41
CA VAL A 9 25.01 11.99 7.35
C VAL A 9 24.93 12.45 5.90
N ASN A 10 23.78 12.21 5.27
CA ASN A 10 23.50 12.67 3.91
C ASN A 10 23.03 14.14 3.94
N ASN A 11 23.37 14.90 2.90
CA ASN A 11 22.86 16.25 2.67
C ASN A 11 21.32 16.30 2.74
N VAL A 12 20.65 15.21 2.31
CA VAL A 12 19.19 15.06 2.34
C VAL A 12 18.61 15.10 3.77
N LEU A 13 19.40 14.75 4.79
CA LEU A 13 18.96 14.77 6.19
C LEU A 13 19.07 16.14 6.87
N GLY A 14 19.94 17.01 6.35
CA GLY A 14 20.21 18.31 6.97
C GLY A 14 19.60 19.45 6.17
N PHE A 15 20.00 19.60 4.91
CA PHE A 15 19.72 20.79 4.12
C PHE A 15 18.23 21.10 3.95
N PRO A 16 17.35 20.15 3.55
CA PRO A 16 15.94 20.48 3.33
C PRO A 16 15.29 21.11 4.57
N PHE A 17 15.60 20.59 5.76
CA PHE A 17 14.95 21.01 7.00
C PHE A 17 15.61 22.23 7.63
N ILE A 18 16.95 22.37 7.52
CA ILE A 18 17.66 23.59 7.91
C ILE A 18 17.15 24.76 7.08
N PHE A 19 17.04 24.60 5.76
CA PHE A 19 16.50 25.65 4.89
C PHE A 19 15.04 25.93 5.20
N ARG A 20 14.21 24.92 5.43
CA ARG A 20 12.81 25.14 5.78
C ARG A 20 12.66 25.99 7.05
N GLY A 21 13.32 25.60 8.14
CA GLY A 21 13.28 26.33 9.40
C GLY A 21 13.82 27.75 9.28
N ALA A 22 14.92 27.94 8.54
CA ALA A 22 15.48 29.25 8.26
C ALA A 22 14.52 30.15 7.45
N LEU A 23 13.88 29.59 6.42
CA LEU A 23 12.96 30.33 5.55
C LEU A 23 11.67 30.71 6.26
N ASP A 24 11.14 29.84 7.12
CA ASP A 24 9.87 30.07 7.83
C ASP A 24 9.97 31.26 8.80
N VAL A 25 11.13 31.48 9.41
CA VAL A 25 11.39 32.66 10.28
C VAL A 25 12.08 33.81 9.54
N ARG A 26 12.29 33.68 8.22
CA ARG A 26 13.05 34.61 7.38
C ARG A 26 14.40 34.97 8.00
N ALA A 27 15.16 33.95 8.39
CA ALA A 27 16.48 34.15 8.98
C ALA A 27 17.41 34.89 8.01
N THR A 28 18.11 35.90 8.52
CA THR A 28 19.08 36.71 7.74
C THR A 28 20.31 35.93 7.31
N LYS A 29 20.65 34.87 8.06
CA LYS A 29 21.77 33.96 7.79
C LYS A 29 21.53 32.61 8.44
N ILE A 30 22.26 31.59 8.00
CA ILE A 30 22.36 30.29 8.69
C ILE A 30 23.61 30.33 9.57
N ASN A 31 23.45 30.23 10.90
CA ASN A 31 24.54 30.28 11.87
C ASN A 31 24.83 28.90 12.51
N GLU A 32 25.82 28.85 13.42
CA GLU A 32 26.24 27.61 14.08
C GLU A 32 25.18 27.09 15.05
N GLU A 33 24.43 27.98 15.71
CA GLU A 33 23.34 27.63 16.61
C GLU A 33 22.25 26.83 15.88
N MET A 34 21.88 27.26 14.67
CA MET A 34 20.94 26.53 13.81
C MET A 34 21.47 25.15 13.40
N LYS A 35 22.75 25.06 13.00
CA LYS A 35 23.37 23.77 12.63
C LYS A 35 23.40 22.82 13.83
N LEU A 36 23.78 23.32 15.00
CA LEU A 36 23.83 22.54 16.24
C LEU A 36 22.44 22.07 16.66
N ALA A 37 21.42 22.91 16.51
CA ALA A 37 20.04 22.54 16.77
C ALA A 37 19.55 21.44 15.84
N ALA A 38 19.87 21.50 14.54
CA ALA A 38 19.56 20.45 13.59
C ALA A 38 20.23 19.11 13.95
N VAL A 39 21.51 19.14 14.34
CA VAL A 39 22.25 17.94 14.78
C VAL A 39 21.61 17.32 16.01
N LYS A 40 21.29 18.14 17.02
CA LYS A 40 20.62 17.66 18.25
C LYS A 40 19.24 17.08 17.95
N ALA A 41 18.47 17.73 17.07
CA ALA A 41 17.15 17.26 16.65
C ALA A 41 17.23 15.90 15.94
N LEU A 42 18.15 15.73 15.00
CA LEU A 42 18.38 14.45 14.31
C LEU A 42 18.82 13.34 15.28
N ALA A 43 19.75 13.65 16.20
CA ALA A 43 20.25 12.70 17.17
C ALA A 43 19.16 12.24 18.16
N GLN A 44 18.27 13.16 18.57
CA GLN A 44 17.14 12.82 19.41
C GLN A 44 16.09 12.02 18.64
N LEU A 45 15.82 12.38 17.39
CA LEU A 45 14.85 11.68 16.54
C LEU A 45 15.23 10.21 16.33
N ALA A 46 16.52 9.92 16.12
CA ALA A 46 17.00 8.54 15.97
C ALA A 46 16.69 7.64 17.18
N LYS A 47 16.53 8.22 18.38
CA LYS A 47 16.23 7.50 19.62
C LYS A 47 14.73 7.32 19.88
N THR A 48 13.88 7.92 19.05
CA THR A 48 12.42 7.82 19.20
C THR A 48 11.87 6.69 18.32
N PRO A 49 10.76 6.03 18.73
CA PRO A 49 10.17 4.92 17.97
C PRO A 49 9.93 5.28 16.52
N VAL A 50 10.54 4.53 15.60
CA VAL A 50 10.47 4.81 14.16
C VAL A 50 9.07 4.51 13.63
N PRO A 51 8.40 5.47 12.96
CA PRO A 51 7.10 5.25 12.36
C PRO A 51 7.13 4.09 11.38
N ASP A 52 6.06 3.29 11.39
CA ASP A 52 5.88 2.15 10.51
C ASP A 52 6.22 2.50 9.05
N ILE A 53 5.82 3.68 8.57
CA ILE A 53 6.06 4.15 7.19
C ILE A 53 7.54 4.20 6.78
N VAL A 54 8.46 4.40 7.72
CA VAL A 54 9.90 4.42 7.45
C VAL A 54 10.44 2.99 7.32
N ASN A 55 9.91 2.06 8.11
CA ASN A 55 10.24 0.64 8.01
C ASN A 55 9.83 0.08 6.64
N ILE A 56 8.70 0.54 6.08
CA ILE A 56 8.27 0.17 4.71
C ILE A 56 9.31 0.58 3.65
N ALA A 57 9.87 1.79 3.78
CA ALA A 57 10.69 2.40 2.75
C ALA A 57 12.06 1.74 2.57
N TYR A 58 12.56 1.06 3.61
CA TYR A 58 13.92 0.53 3.66
C TYR A 58 13.98 -0.99 3.87
N SER A 59 12.84 -1.70 3.90
CA SER A 59 12.75 -3.16 4.05
C SER A 59 13.53 -3.72 5.24
N ASP A 60 13.67 -2.94 6.31
CA ASP A 60 14.30 -3.36 7.56
C ASP A 60 13.23 -3.67 8.60
N ASP A 61 13.32 -4.84 9.24
CA ASP A 61 12.44 -5.21 10.35
C ASP A 61 12.77 -4.40 11.59
N ASN A 62 11.81 -3.58 12.04
CA ASN A 62 11.87 -2.82 13.30
C ASN A 62 13.14 -1.98 13.48
N LEU A 63 13.30 -0.94 12.64
CA LEU A 63 14.36 0.06 12.83
C LEU A 63 14.28 0.66 14.24
N THR A 64 15.24 0.29 15.07
CA THR A 64 15.38 0.74 16.45
C THR A 64 16.79 1.23 16.67
N PHE A 65 16.95 2.22 17.55
CA PHE A 65 18.25 2.82 17.85
C PHE A 65 19.26 1.74 18.27
N SER A 66 20.27 1.52 17.44
CA SER A 66 21.21 0.41 17.56
C SER A 66 22.51 0.74 16.82
N PRO A 67 23.59 -0.06 16.97
CA PRO A 67 24.81 0.13 16.17
C PRO A 67 24.57 0.11 14.65
N LYS A 68 23.46 -0.48 14.19
CA LYS A 68 23.05 -0.53 12.78
C LYS A 68 22.13 0.62 12.36
N TYR A 69 21.58 1.39 13.32
CA TYR A 69 20.69 2.53 13.10
C TYR A 69 20.98 3.63 14.13
N ILE A 70 21.87 4.56 13.76
CA ILE A 70 22.29 5.68 14.63
C ILE A 70 21.83 7.05 14.13
N ILE A 71 21.33 7.12 12.89
CA ILE A 71 20.86 8.35 12.24
C ILE A 71 19.51 8.04 11.55
N PRO A 72 18.52 8.96 11.58
CA PRO A 72 17.24 8.73 10.92
C PRO A 72 17.41 8.55 9.41
N LYS A 73 16.52 7.80 8.77
CA LYS A 73 16.57 7.63 7.31
C LYS A 73 15.96 8.84 6.60
N PRO A 74 16.43 9.23 5.40
CA PRO A 74 15.96 10.40 4.65
C PRO A 74 14.46 10.54 4.44
N LEU A 75 13.73 9.41 4.41
CA LEU A 75 12.27 9.40 4.19
C LEU A 75 11.45 9.41 5.49
N ASP A 76 12.08 9.61 6.64
CA ASP A 76 11.40 9.70 7.92
C ASP A 76 10.50 10.95 7.98
N PRO A 77 9.16 10.79 8.09
CA PRO A 77 8.22 11.90 8.00
C PRO A 77 8.37 12.91 9.14
N ARG A 78 8.93 12.46 10.26
CA ARG A 78 9.14 13.30 11.44
C ARG A 78 10.29 14.28 11.23
N LEU A 79 11.14 14.08 10.22
CA LEU A 79 12.28 14.97 9.98
C LEU A 79 11.88 16.42 9.81
N LEU A 80 10.83 16.70 9.02
CA LEU A 80 10.39 18.07 8.81
C LEU A 80 9.86 18.71 10.10
N SER A 81 8.92 18.05 10.77
CA SER A 81 8.28 18.54 11.98
C SER A 81 9.14 18.47 13.24
N THR A 82 10.33 17.85 13.16
CA THR A 82 11.30 17.82 14.27
C THR A 82 12.46 18.79 14.02
N VAL A 83 13.07 18.74 12.82
CA VAL A 83 14.30 19.48 12.53
C VAL A 83 13.99 20.93 12.17
N ALA A 84 12.96 21.21 11.36
CA ALA A 84 12.65 22.59 10.96
C ALA A 84 12.24 23.47 12.16
N PRO A 85 11.39 23.02 13.11
CA PRO A 85 11.10 23.80 14.33
C PRO A 85 12.32 24.01 15.22
N ALA A 86 13.19 23.01 15.39
CA ALA A 86 14.41 23.18 16.17
C ALA A 86 15.33 24.25 15.57
N VAL A 87 15.45 24.29 14.24
CA VAL A 87 16.23 25.29 13.52
C VAL A 87 15.59 26.68 13.59
N ALA A 88 14.27 26.77 13.40
CA ALA A 88 13.51 28.01 13.51
C ALA A 88 13.65 28.63 14.91
N LYS A 89 13.54 27.80 15.96
CA LYS A 89 13.75 28.23 17.34
C LYS A 89 15.17 28.74 17.57
N ALA A 90 16.18 28.00 17.11
CA ALA A 90 17.58 28.44 17.24
C ALA A 90 17.86 29.76 16.50
N ALA A 91 17.22 29.98 15.34
CA ALA A 91 17.31 31.25 14.61
C ALA A 91 16.66 32.42 15.38
N MET A 92 15.56 32.16 16.10
CA MET A 92 14.93 33.14 16.98
C MET A 92 15.82 33.43 18.21
N ASP A 93 16.30 32.40 18.89
CA ASP A 93 17.12 32.51 20.10
C ASP A 93 18.46 33.23 19.84
N SER A 94 19.04 33.03 18.65
CA SER A 94 20.28 33.70 18.22
C SER A 94 20.06 35.08 17.59
N GLY A 95 18.81 35.55 17.50
CA GLY A 95 18.47 36.90 17.03
C GLY A 95 18.63 37.11 15.51
N VAL A 96 18.70 36.05 14.71
CA VAL A 96 18.82 36.15 13.24
C VAL A 96 17.49 36.04 12.51
N ALA A 97 16.42 35.63 13.20
CA ALA A 97 15.05 35.55 12.70
C ALA A 97 14.40 36.94 12.54
N GLN A 98 13.63 37.12 11.46
CA GLN A 98 12.85 38.34 11.21
C GLN A 98 11.36 38.17 11.52
N ILE A 99 10.88 36.92 11.56
CA ILE A 99 9.50 36.57 11.94
C ILE A 99 9.54 35.66 13.16
N ALA A 100 8.70 35.96 14.15
CA ALA A 100 8.54 35.13 15.32
C ALA A 100 7.43 34.10 15.12
N ILE A 101 7.70 32.85 15.47
CA ILE A 101 6.68 31.81 15.61
C ILE A 101 6.21 31.82 17.06
N THR A 102 4.95 32.16 17.29
CA THR A 102 4.35 32.25 18.63
C THR A 102 3.58 30.99 19.01
N ASP A 103 3.00 30.30 18.03
CA ASP A 103 2.26 29.05 18.19
C ASP A 103 3.01 27.92 17.50
N TRP A 104 3.73 27.14 18.32
CA TRP A 104 4.54 26.01 17.85
C TRP A 104 3.69 24.80 17.47
N GLU A 105 2.50 24.66 18.04
CA GLU A 105 1.60 23.55 17.73
C GLU A 105 0.99 23.76 16.34
N ALA A 106 0.47 24.95 16.05
CA ALA A 106 -0.05 25.32 14.74
C ALA A 106 1.03 25.23 13.65
N TYR A 107 2.26 25.68 13.93
CA TYR A 107 3.37 25.58 12.99
C TYR A 107 3.74 24.13 12.64
N SER A 108 3.77 23.24 13.64
CA SER A 108 4.02 21.82 13.41
C SER A 108 2.94 21.18 12.54
N ILE A 109 1.66 21.51 12.79
CA ILE A 109 0.52 21.06 11.99
C ILE A 109 0.66 21.55 10.54
N GLU A 110 1.02 22.81 10.32
CA GLU A 110 1.23 23.36 8.98
C GLU A 110 2.34 22.63 8.22
N LEU A 111 3.48 22.38 8.86
CA LEU A 111 4.59 21.63 8.25
C LEU A 111 4.16 20.21 7.86
N ASN A 112 3.44 19.51 8.73
CA ASN A 112 2.92 18.18 8.43
C ASN A 112 1.90 18.20 7.27
N ASN A 113 1.07 19.24 7.17
CA ASN A 113 0.15 19.41 6.04
C ASN A 113 0.89 19.66 4.72
N ARG A 114 1.97 20.44 4.74
CA ARG A 114 2.80 20.73 3.55
C ARG A 114 3.52 19.49 3.00
N LEU A 115 3.77 18.48 3.84
CA LEU A 115 4.33 17.20 3.40
C LEU A 115 3.36 16.37 2.55
N GLY A 116 2.06 16.67 2.61
CA GLY A 116 1.03 15.83 1.99
C GLY A 116 1.15 14.40 2.50
N LEU A 117 0.62 14.13 3.69
CA LEU A 117 0.57 12.77 4.27
C LEU A 117 0.02 11.73 3.26
N ASP A 118 -0.87 12.18 2.37
CA ASP A 118 -1.46 11.40 1.27
C ASP A 118 -0.40 10.78 0.32
N ASN A 119 0.74 11.44 0.10
CA ASN A 119 1.75 10.99 -0.87
C ASN A 119 2.84 10.08 -0.29
N GLN A 120 2.91 9.90 1.03
CA GLN A 120 4.05 9.19 1.64
C GLN A 120 3.97 7.68 1.44
N LEU A 121 2.81 7.07 1.68
CA LEU A 121 2.61 5.64 1.47
C LEU A 121 2.80 5.27 0.00
N MET A 122 2.27 6.10 -0.91
CA MET A 122 2.46 5.92 -2.36
C MET A 122 3.93 6.05 -2.78
N ARG A 123 4.67 7.03 -2.25
CA ARG A 123 6.11 7.20 -2.53
C ARG A 123 6.91 6.00 -2.07
N VAL A 124 6.59 5.49 -0.88
CA VAL A 124 7.23 4.31 -0.31
C VAL A 124 6.97 3.07 -1.16
N LEU A 125 5.72 2.83 -1.55
CA LEU A 125 5.35 1.72 -2.43
C LEU A 125 6.04 1.82 -3.79
N GLY A 126 6.05 3.02 -4.39
CA GLY A 126 6.76 3.28 -5.64
C GLY A 126 8.26 3.00 -5.53
N ASN A 127 8.90 3.41 -4.43
CA ASN A 127 10.33 3.14 -4.21
C ASN A 127 10.61 1.64 -4.06
N LYS A 128 9.77 0.91 -3.31
CA LYS A 128 9.92 -0.55 -3.16
C LYS A 128 9.78 -1.27 -4.50
N ALA A 129 8.82 -0.86 -5.33
CA ALA A 129 8.64 -1.40 -6.68
C ALA A 129 9.85 -1.13 -7.58
N ARG A 130 10.45 0.06 -7.50
CA ARG A 130 11.66 0.42 -8.28
C ARG A 130 12.91 -0.38 -7.92
N LEU A 131 13.02 -0.90 -6.70
CA LEU A 131 14.18 -1.70 -6.28
C LEU A 131 14.18 -3.11 -6.89
N ASP A 132 13.00 -3.65 -7.18
CA ASP A 132 12.82 -4.98 -7.77
C ASP A 132 11.63 -4.95 -8.75
N PRO A 133 11.79 -4.30 -9.93
CA PRO A 133 10.70 -4.10 -10.87
C PRO A 133 10.18 -5.44 -11.41
N LYS A 134 8.87 -5.62 -11.34
CA LYS A 134 8.19 -6.87 -11.73
C LYS A 134 7.61 -6.79 -13.14
N ARG A 135 7.48 -7.94 -13.81
CA ARG A 135 6.83 -8.08 -15.12
C ARG A 135 5.31 -8.06 -14.94
N ILE A 136 4.66 -6.98 -15.39
CA ILE A 136 3.22 -6.76 -15.16
C ILE A 136 2.47 -6.78 -16.50
N VAL A 137 1.52 -7.71 -16.61
CA VAL A 137 0.65 -7.82 -17.78
C VAL A 137 -0.45 -6.76 -17.75
N PHE A 138 -0.56 -5.97 -18.81
CA PHE A 138 -1.66 -5.04 -19.04
C PHE A 138 -2.62 -5.63 -20.08
N ALA A 139 -3.75 -6.17 -19.61
CA ALA A 139 -4.63 -7.02 -20.41
C ALA A 139 -5.50 -6.25 -21.44
N GLU A 140 -5.66 -4.94 -21.25
CA GLU A 140 -6.53 -4.06 -22.04
C GLU A 140 -5.69 -2.97 -22.73
N ALA A 141 -4.55 -3.37 -23.30
CA ALA A 141 -3.59 -2.45 -23.91
C ALA A 141 -4.12 -1.71 -25.16
N ASP A 142 -5.29 -2.06 -25.69
CA ASP A 142 -5.99 -1.26 -26.70
C ASP A 142 -6.82 -0.10 -26.12
N ASN A 143 -6.53 0.29 -24.87
CA ASN A 143 -7.08 1.46 -24.21
C ASN A 143 -5.98 2.48 -23.89
N ILE A 144 -6.18 3.73 -24.31
CA ILE A 144 -5.23 4.83 -24.08
C ILE A 144 -4.84 5.02 -22.61
N LYS A 145 -5.77 4.84 -21.66
CA LYS A 145 -5.48 5.01 -20.23
C LYS A 145 -4.54 3.92 -19.72
N ILE A 146 -4.68 2.70 -20.25
CA ILE A 146 -3.83 1.57 -19.92
C ILE A 146 -2.43 1.77 -20.51
N LEU A 147 -2.33 2.21 -21.77
CA LEU A 147 -1.04 2.50 -22.39
C LEU A 147 -0.28 3.62 -21.66
N LYS A 148 -0.97 4.70 -21.27
CA LYS A 148 -0.36 5.75 -20.45
C LYS A 148 0.13 5.24 -19.10
N ALA A 149 -0.65 4.38 -18.43
CA ALA A 149 -0.25 3.79 -17.17
C ALA A 149 0.97 2.86 -17.33
N ALA A 150 1.02 2.09 -18.41
CA ALA A 150 2.17 1.24 -18.74
C ALA A 150 3.43 2.07 -19.00
N GLN A 151 3.32 3.15 -19.79
CA GLN A 151 4.41 4.10 -20.03
C GLN A 151 4.94 4.69 -18.72
N ILE A 152 4.08 5.25 -17.88
CA ILE A 152 4.50 5.83 -16.59
C ILE A 152 5.17 4.76 -15.72
N ALA A 153 4.62 3.55 -15.67
CA ALA A 153 5.20 2.47 -14.87
C ALA A 153 6.59 2.04 -15.37
N TYR A 154 6.82 2.08 -16.69
CA TYR A 154 8.11 1.78 -17.29
C TYR A 154 9.12 2.93 -17.10
N ASP A 155 8.75 4.16 -17.45
CA ASP A 155 9.59 5.35 -17.38
C ASP A 155 10.05 5.64 -15.94
N GLU A 156 9.17 5.41 -14.96
CA GLU A 156 9.51 5.55 -13.55
C GLU A 156 10.23 4.33 -12.96
N GLY A 157 10.46 3.27 -13.75
CA GLY A 157 11.11 2.03 -13.32
C GLY A 157 10.32 1.23 -12.29
N ILE A 158 9.00 1.42 -12.20
CA ILE A 158 8.12 0.75 -11.23
C ILE A 158 7.84 -0.70 -11.65
N ALA A 159 7.70 -0.95 -12.94
CA ALA A 159 7.38 -2.26 -13.49
C ALA A 159 7.95 -2.42 -14.89
N LEU A 160 7.96 -3.67 -15.38
CA LEU A 160 8.26 -4.06 -16.75
C LEU A 160 6.94 -4.46 -17.43
N PRO A 161 6.26 -3.55 -18.16
CA PRO A 161 4.96 -3.84 -18.75
C PRO A 161 5.02 -4.90 -19.85
N ILE A 162 4.00 -5.75 -19.92
CA ILE A 162 3.71 -6.62 -21.07
C ILE A 162 2.30 -6.30 -21.57
N LEU A 163 2.16 -5.88 -22.82
CA LEU A 163 0.92 -5.39 -23.39
C LEU A 163 0.18 -6.52 -24.11
N LEU A 164 -1.07 -6.80 -23.73
CA LEU A 164 -1.90 -7.79 -24.45
C LEU A 164 -2.88 -7.13 -25.41
N GLY A 165 -2.83 -7.54 -26.67
CA GLY A 165 -3.82 -7.15 -27.68
C GLY A 165 -3.30 -7.19 -29.10
N ASP A 166 -4.12 -6.68 -30.01
CA ASP A 166 -3.77 -6.59 -31.43
C ASP A 166 -2.62 -5.58 -31.59
N GLU A 167 -1.48 -6.03 -32.11
CA GLU A 167 -0.27 -5.24 -32.16
C GLU A 167 -0.44 -3.96 -32.97
N LYS A 168 -1.05 -4.06 -34.15
CA LYS A 168 -1.28 -2.92 -35.02
C LYS A 168 -2.13 -1.87 -34.32
N LYS A 169 -3.24 -2.28 -33.71
CA LYS A 169 -4.14 -1.38 -32.98
C LYS A 169 -3.45 -0.70 -31.80
N ILE A 170 -2.62 -1.44 -31.05
CA ILE A 170 -1.86 -0.89 -29.92
C ILE A 170 -0.88 0.18 -30.41
N ARG A 171 -0.09 -0.12 -31.45
CA ARG A 171 0.87 0.81 -32.04
C ARG A 171 0.20 2.05 -32.64
N ASP A 172 -0.92 1.88 -33.33
CA ASP A 172 -1.70 2.99 -33.89
C ASP A 172 -2.21 3.95 -32.77
N ILE A 173 -2.72 3.42 -31.66
CA ILE A 173 -3.19 4.22 -30.52
C ILE A 173 -2.02 4.92 -29.83
N ALA A 174 -0.89 4.22 -29.64
CA ALA A 174 0.30 4.76 -29.00
C ALA A 174 0.89 5.92 -29.81
N ALA A 175 1.05 5.74 -31.13
CA ALA A 175 1.55 6.77 -32.05
C ALA A 175 0.62 8.00 -32.07
N ALA A 176 -0.70 7.80 -32.20
CA ALA A 176 -1.65 8.90 -32.18
C ALA A 176 -1.67 9.67 -30.85
N SER A 177 -1.33 8.98 -29.75
CA SER A 177 -1.36 9.54 -28.39
C SER A 177 0.01 9.99 -27.87
N HIS A 178 1.06 9.87 -28.69
CA HIS A 178 2.45 10.18 -28.33
C HIS A 178 2.91 9.41 -27.08
N ILE A 179 2.53 8.13 -26.99
CA ILE A 179 2.92 7.22 -25.91
C ILE A 179 4.06 6.34 -26.44
N ASP A 180 5.18 6.33 -25.74
CA ASP A 180 6.31 5.46 -26.04
C ASP A 180 6.05 4.06 -25.47
N ILE A 181 6.17 3.05 -26.33
CA ILE A 181 5.96 1.63 -26.01
C ILE A 181 7.01 0.73 -26.68
N GLU A 182 8.08 1.29 -27.26
CA GLU A 182 9.03 0.51 -28.07
C GLU A 182 9.71 -0.62 -27.27
N ASP A 183 10.03 -0.36 -25.99
CA ASP A 183 10.66 -1.33 -25.10
C ASP A 183 9.66 -2.26 -24.37
N MET A 184 8.36 -2.18 -24.70
CA MET A 184 7.32 -3.00 -24.06
C MET A 184 6.92 -4.17 -24.97
N PRO A 185 7.07 -5.43 -24.53
CA PRO A 185 6.59 -6.58 -25.28
C PRO A 185 5.08 -6.49 -25.55
N ILE A 186 4.70 -6.67 -26.82
CA ILE A 186 3.29 -6.76 -27.24
C ILE A 186 3.01 -8.21 -27.63
N ILE A 187 1.97 -8.79 -27.03
CA ILE A 187 1.53 -10.15 -27.35
C ILE A 187 0.05 -10.09 -27.75
N ASP A 188 -0.26 -10.57 -28.95
CA ASP A 188 -1.64 -10.85 -29.32
C ASP A 188 -1.98 -12.31 -29.04
N PRO A 189 -2.83 -12.62 -28.04
CA PRO A 189 -3.27 -13.98 -27.75
C PRO A 189 -4.01 -14.66 -28.90
N ARG A 190 -4.40 -13.94 -29.97
CA ARG A 190 -5.10 -14.50 -31.14
C ARG A 190 -4.21 -14.75 -32.35
N SER A 191 -2.98 -14.24 -32.33
CA SER A 191 -2.00 -14.40 -33.40
C SER A 191 -1.59 -15.86 -33.62
N ASP A 192 -0.99 -16.16 -34.77
CA ASP A 192 -0.49 -17.51 -35.04
C ASP A 192 0.78 -17.80 -34.23
N GLU A 193 1.58 -16.76 -33.95
CA GLU A 193 2.77 -16.81 -33.09
C GLU A 193 2.43 -17.27 -31.66
N ALA A 194 1.26 -16.89 -31.14
CA ALA A 194 0.79 -17.31 -29.83
C ALA A 194 0.19 -18.73 -29.81
N GLU A 195 0.04 -19.42 -30.95
CA GLU A 195 -0.60 -20.75 -31.00
C GLU A 195 0.10 -21.82 -30.14
N PRO A 196 1.44 -21.97 -30.16
CA PRO A 196 2.12 -22.95 -29.31
C PRO A 196 1.88 -22.70 -27.82
N TYR A 197 1.96 -21.44 -27.38
CA TYR A 197 1.68 -21.02 -26.00
C TYR A 197 0.22 -21.27 -25.63
N ARG A 198 -0.73 -20.95 -26.52
CA ARG A 198 -2.15 -21.26 -26.29
C ARG A 198 -2.39 -22.75 -26.05
N LYS A 199 -1.74 -23.63 -26.82
CA LYS A 199 -1.87 -25.10 -26.65
C LYS A 199 -1.31 -25.53 -25.29
N GLN A 200 -0.10 -25.09 -24.96
CA GLN A 200 0.53 -25.36 -23.66
C GLN A 200 -0.35 -24.87 -22.50
N TYR A 201 -0.81 -23.62 -22.56
CA TYR A 201 -1.65 -23.05 -21.52
C TYR A 201 -3.00 -23.75 -21.41
N ALA A 202 -3.59 -24.15 -22.53
CA ALA A 202 -4.84 -24.89 -22.55
C ALA A 202 -4.71 -26.25 -21.89
N ASP A 203 -3.59 -26.96 -22.09
CA ASP A 203 -3.33 -28.24 -21.45
C ASP A 203 -3.20 -28.08 -19.93
N ILE A 204 -2.41 -27.10 -19.46
CA ILE A 204 -2.28 -26.80 -18.04
C ILE A 204 -3.64 -26.43 -17.43
N PHE A 205 -4.39 -25.53 -18.09
CA PHE A 205 -5.72 -25.13 -17.64
C PHE A 205 -6.68 -26.32 -17.59
N PHE A 206 -6.69 -27.16 -18.61
CA PHE A 206 -7.51 -28.37 -18.65
C PHE A 206 -7.19 -29.31 -17.47
N GLN A 207 -5.91 -29.48 -17.12
CA GLN A 207 -5.52 -30.26 -15.94
C GLN A 207 -5.98 -29.59 -14.63
N LYS A 208 -5.84 -28.27 -14.48
CA LYS A 208 -6.30 -27.55 -13.27
C LYS A 208 -7.82 -27.56 -13.12
N ARG A 209 -8.57 -27.55 -14.24
CA ARG A 209 -10.03 -27.54 -14.24
C ARG A 209 -10.62 -28.94 -14.19
N HIS A 210 -10.08 -29.92 -14.91
CA HIS A 210 -10.48 -31.32 -14.92
C HIS A 210 -12.01 -31.53 -14.72
N ARG A 211 -12.45 -31.98 -13.53
CA ARG A 211 -13.88 -32.22 -13.19
C ARG A 211 -14.72 -30.95 -12.95
N LYS A 212 -14.21 -29.77 -13.30
CA LYS A 212 -14.87 -28.47 -13.10
C LYS A 212 -15.50 -27.92 -14.39
N GLY A 213 -15.90 -28.82 -15.29
CA GLY A 213 -16.83 -28.52 -16.39
C GLY A 213 -16.24 -27.85 -17.63
N VAL A 214 -14.93 -28.02 -17.91
CA VAL A 214 -14.30 -27.48 -19.13
C VAL A 214 -13.67 -28.64 -19.90
N ASN A 215 -13.97 -28.75 -21.20
CA ASN A 215 -13.34 -29.75 -22.07
C ASN A 215 -12.06 -29.21 -22.74
N LYS A 216 -11.31 -30.08 -23.44
CA LYS A 216 -10.05 -29.69 -24.11
C LYS A 216 -10.24 -28.60 -25.17
N TYR A 217 -11.30 -28.69 -25.97
CA TYR A 217 -11.60 -27.72 -27.01
C TYR A 217 -11.92 -26.34 -26.42
N GLU A 218 -12.74 -26.31 -25.37
CA GLU A 218 -13.06 -25.08 -24.64
C GLU A 218 -11.83 -24.47 -23.99
N SER A 219 -10.95 -25.30 -23.40
CA SER A 219 -9.70 -24.84 -22.79
C SER A 219 -8.83 -24.08 -23.80
N LEU A 220 -8.67 -24.63 -25.02
CA LEU A 220 -7.93 -23.97 -26.09
C LEU A 220 -8.63 -22.67 -26.56
N LYS A 221 -9.96 -22.70 -26.69
CA LYS A 221 -10.74 -21.51 -27.05
C LYS A 221 -10.60 -20.39 -26.02
N MET A 222 -10.57 -20.72 -24.74
CA MET A 222 -10.44 -19.76 -23.64
C MET A 222 -9.09 -19.05 -23.64
N MET A 223 -8.02 -19.69 -24.11
CA MET A 223 -6.70 -19.07 -24.23
C MET A 223 -6.62 -17.96 -25.30
N LYS A 224 -7.69 -17.76 -26.10
CA LYS A 224 -7.82 -16.56 -26.96
C LYS A 224 -8.32 -15.32 -26.21
N ASP A 225 -8.85 -15.48 -24.99
CA ASP A 225 -9.24 -14.35 -24.15
C ASP A 225 -8.03 -13.82 -23.38
N ARG A 226 -7.81 -12.50 -23.44
CA ARG A 226 -6.64 -11.84 -22.86
C ARG A 226 -6.54 -12.04 -21.34
N ASN A 227 -7.65 -12.19 -20.63
CA ASN A 227 -7.59 -12.40 -19.18
C ASN A 227 -7.15 -13.81 -18.82
N TYR A 228 -7.66 -14.82 -19.52
CA TYR A 228 -7.18 -16.19 -19.32
C TYR A 228 -5.72 -16.32 -19.75
N TYR A 229 -5.36 -15.76 -20.91
CA TYR A 229 -3.97 -15.77 -21.38
C TYR A 229 -3.03 -15.07 -20.39
N GLY A 230 -3.36 -13.85 -19.96
CA GLY A 230 -2.57 -13.10 -18.98
C GLY A 230 -2.46 -13.81 -17.62
N CYS A 231 -3.54 -14.42 -17.13
CA CYS A 231 -3.47 -15.22 -15.90
C CYS A 231 -2.57 -16.45 -16.06
N MET A 232 -2.54 -17.08 -17.25
CA MET A 232 -1.67 -18.22 -17.52
C MET A 232 -0.20 -17.80 -17.62
N MET A 233 0.09 -16.61 -18.15
CA MET A 233 1.44 -16.05 -18.10
C MET A 233 1.93 -15.88 -16.65
N VAL A 234 1.06 -15.43 -15.76
CA VAL A 234 1.39 -15.33 -14.32
C VAL A 234 1.60 -16.72 -13.71
N GLU A 235 0.67 -17.66 -13.96
CA GLU A 235 0.74 -19.03 -13.44
C GLU A 235 2.01 -19.78 -13.89
N THR A 236 2.48 -19.52 -15.11
CA THR A 236 3.65 -20.19 -15.70
C THR A 236 4.97 -19.45 -15.44
N GLY A 237 4.94 -18.31 -14.74
CA GLY A 237 6.12 -17.52 -14.41
C GLY A 237 6.65 -16.67 -15.57
N GLU A 238 5.89 -16.51 -16.64
CA GLU A 238 6.20 -15.59 -17.74
C GLU A 238 5.91 -14.13 -17.38
N ALA A 239 5.03 -13.90 -16.40
CA ALA A 239 4.79 -12.63 -15.75
C ALA A 239 4.68 -12.79 -14.24
N ASP A 240 4.83 -11.70 -13.51
CA ASP A 240 4.80 -11.68 -12.04
C ASP A 240 3.46 -11.12 -11.50
N GLY A 241 2.70 -10.42 -12.35
CA GLY A 241 1.38 -9.89 -12.01
C GLY A 241 0.60 -9.45 -13.24
N MET A 242 -0.67 -9.11 -13.04
CA MET A 242 -1.58 -8.70 -14.12
C MET A 242 -2.55 -7.62 -13.64
N ILE A 243 -2.82 -6.65 -14.51
CA ILE A 243 -3.78 -5.56 -14.32
C ILE A 243 -4.84 -5.63 -15.43
N SER A 244 -6.11 -5.61 -15.02
CA SER A 244 -7.28 -5.66 -15.90
C SER A 244 -8.53 -5.14 -15.19
N GLY A 245 -9.60 -4.91 -15.93
CA GLY A 245 -10.94 -4.61 -15.40
C GLY A 245 -11.46 -3.22 -15.74
N LEU A 246 -10.76 -2.46 -16.60
CA LEU A 246 -11.17 -1.12 -17.00
C LEU A 246 -12.45 -1.13 -17.86
N THR A 247 -12.63 -2.14 -18.72
CA THR A 247 -13.77 -2.22 -19.66
C THR A 247 -14.74 -3.36 -19.36
N ARG A 248 -14.53 -4.10 -18.27
CA ARG A 248 -15.29 -5.32 -17.93
C ARG A 248 -15.92 -5.22 -16.56
N ASN A 249 -17.02 -5.97 -16.36
CA ASN A 249 -17.57 -6.13 -15.03
C ASN A 249 -16.58 -6.90 -14.13
N TYR A 250 -16.64 -6.61 -12.83
CA TYR A 250 -15.70 -7.15 -11.85
C TYR A 250 -15.67 -8.69 -11.84
N ALA A 251 -16.84 -9.33 -11.89
CA ALA A 251 -16.97 -10.78 -11.87
C ALA A 251 -16.31 -11.48 -13.09
N ALA A 252 -16.36 -10.88 -14.28
CA ALA A 252 -15.71 -11.45 -15.47
C ALA A 252 -14.19 -11.29 -15.44
N THR A 253 -13.67 -10.28 -14.74
CA THR A 253 -12.23 -10.03 -14.59
C THR A 253 -11.61 -10.96 -13.55
N ILE A 254 -12.29 -11.21 -12.43
CA ILE A 254 -11.73 -12.00 -11.32
C ILE A 254 -11.86 -13.52 -11.53
N ARG A 255 -12.86 -13.96 -12.30
CA ARG A 255 -13.09 -15.38 -12.57
C ARG A 255 -11.89 -16.06 -13.25
N PRO A 256 -11.27 -15.51 -14.32
CA PRO A 256 -10.05 -16.07 -14.89
C PRO A 256 -8.93 -16.24 -13.85
N ALA A 257 -8.67 -15.23 -13.02
CA ALA A 257 -7.65 -15.30 -11.97
C ALA A 257 -7.93 -16.43 -10.97
N LEU A 258 -9.17 -16.58 -10.51
CA LEU A 258 -9.56 -17.67 -9.62
C LEU A 258 -9.51 -19.06 -10.26
N GLN A 259 -9.83 -19.16 -11.56
CA GLN A 259 -9.83 -20.44 -12.26
C GLN A 259 -8.43 -20.91 -12.66
N VAL A 260 -7.56 -19.95 -12.98
CA VAL A 260 -6.20 -20.16 -13.45
C VAL A 260 -5.22 -20.16 -12.29
N ILE A 261 -5.08 -19.06 -11.55
CA ILE A 261 -4.08 -18.90 -10.48
C ILE A 261 -4.58 -19.58 -9.21
N GLY A 262 -5.81 -19.26 -8.80
CA GLY A 262 -6.43 -19.77 -7.58
C GLY A 262 -6.11 -18.92 -6.35
N THR A 263 -6.20 -19.54 -5.17
CA THR A 263 -5.94 -18.89 -3.88
C THR A 263 -4.68 -19.48 -3.24
N GLU A 264 -4.07 -18.72 -2.32
CA GLU A 264 -2.98 -19.22 -1.50
C GLU A 264 -3.39 -20.49 -0.72
N THR A 265 -2.43 -21.36 -0.41
CA THR A 265 -2.71 -22.59 0.34
C THR A 265 -3.27 -22.25 1.73
N GLY A 266 -4.40 -22.88 2.07
CA GLY A 266 -5.13 -22.61 3.31
C GLY A 266 -6.11 -21.43 3.21
N VAL A 267 -6.09 -20.65 2.14
CA VAL A 267 -7.03 -19.55 1.89
C VAL A 267 -8.16 -20.04 0.97
N LYS A 268 -9.40 -19.91 1.43
CA LYS A 268 -10.59 -20.36 0.68
C LYS A 268 -11.29 -19.25 -0.11
N LYS A 269 -11.15 -18.00 0.32
CA LYS A 269 -11.81 -16.84 -0.25
C LYS A 269 -10.80 -15.72 -0.45
N ILE A 270 -11.04 -14.91 -1.48
CA ILE A 270 -10.33 -13.64 -1.68
C ILE A 270 -11.18 -12.52 -1.08
N ALA A 271 -10.56 -11.38 -0.78
CA ALA A 271 -11.23 -10.19 -0.28
C ALA A 271 -10.78 -8.99 -1.10
N GLY A 272 -11.67 -8.01 -1.30
CA GLY A 272 -11.29 -6.70 -1.79
C GLY A 272 -11.06 -5.73 -0.65
N MET A 273 -9.97 -4.98 -0.72
CA MET A 273 -9.61 -3.99 0.28
C MET A 273 -9.48 -2.62 -0.38
N TYR A 274 -10.12 -1.60 0.19
CA TYR A 274 -9.83 -0.21 -0.15
C TYR A 274 -8.81 0.36 0.83
N LEU A 275 -7.87 1.13 0.31
CA LEU A 275 -6.99 1.99 1.09
C LEU A 275 -7.49 3.43 0.94
N LEU A 276 -7.94 4.01 2.05
CA LEU A 276 -8.31 5.43 2.14
C LEU A 276 -7.19 6.21 2.80
N LEU A 277 -6.70 7.22 2.10
CA LEU A 277 -5.74 8.17 2.65
C LEU A 277 -6.52 9.26 3.37
N THR A 278 -6.36 9.34 4.69
CA THR A 278 -7.06 10.33 5.52
C THR A 278 -6.05 11.24 6.22
N LYS A 279 -6.54 12.37 6.73
CA LYS A 279 -5.72 13.27 7.58
C LYS A 279 -5.16 12.59 8.84
N LYS A 280 -5.75 11.47 9.27
CA LYS A 280 -5.30 10.68 10.43
C LYS A 280 -4.37 9.53 10.04
N GLY A 281 -4.09 9.35 8.74
CA GLY A 281 -3.30 8.24 8.21
C GLY A 281 -4.11 7.30 7.29
N PRO A 282 -3.48 6.21 6.84
CA PRO A 282 -4.12 5.21 5.99
C PRO A 282 -5.17 4.41 6.77
N LEU A 283 -6.36 4.28 6.19
CA LEU A 283 -7.45 3.45 6.68
C LEU A 283 -7.75 2.36 5.64
N PHE A 284 -7.67 1.10 6.05
CA PHE A 284 -7.98 -0.05 5.21
C PHE A 284 -9.42 -0.48 5.47
N LEU A 285 -10.20 -0.73 4.41
CA LEU A 285 -11.58 -1.19 4.54
C LEU A 285 -11.74 -2.50 3.76
N ALA A 286 -12.21 -3.56 4.43
CA ALA A 286 -12.41 -4.87 3.82
C ALA A 286 -13.54 -5.66 4.51
N ASP A 287 -14.27 -6.55 3.81
CA ASP A 287 -14.32 -6.72 2.35
C ASP A 287 -15.38 -5.81 1.73
N THR A 288 -15.00 -5.10 0.67
CA THR A 288 -15.82 -4.06 0.06
C THR A 288 -16.31 -4.39 -1.35
N THR A 289 -15.92 -5.55 -1.92
CA THR A 289 -16.20 -5.83 -3.34
C THR A 289 -16.48 -7.29 -3.71
N VAL A 290 -16.12 -8.28 -2.88
CA VAL A 290 -16.19 -9.70 -3.30
C VAL A 290 -17.28 -10.49 -2.59
N ASN A 291 -17.26 -10.53 -1.25
CA ASN A 291 -18.11 -11.42 -0.46
C ASN A 291 -19.36 -10.68 0.04
N PHE A 292 -20.53 -11.04 -0.48
CA PHE A 292 -21.79 -10.35 -0.16
C PHE A 292 -22.32 -10.63 1.25
N ASN A 293 -22.39 -11.90 1.64
CA ASN A 293 -22.92 -12.34 2.94
C ASN A 293 -21.98 -13.40 3.54
N PRO A 294 -20.78 -13.02 4.00
CA PRO A 294 -19.83 -13.98 4.55
C PRO A 294 -20.37 -14.62 5.84
N THR A 295 -20.07 -15.90 6.06
CA THR A 295 -20.27 -16.51 7.39
C THR A 295 -19.28 -15.96 8.41
N ALA A 296 -19.45 -16.27 9.71
CA ALA A 296 -18.50 -15.87 10.74
C ALA A 296 -17.07 -16.39 10.46
N GLU A 297 -16.93 -17.63 9.97
CA GLU A 297 -15.65 -18.20 9.58
C GLU A 297 -15.06 -17.52 8.34
N GLU A 298 -15.89 -17.22 7.34
CA GLU A 298 -15.44 -16.52 6.13
C GLU A 298 -15.00 -15.09 6.46
N LEU A 299 -15.73 -14.39 7.32
CA LEU A 299 -15.36 -13.06 7.80
C LEU A 299 -14.06 -13.10 8.60
N ALA A 300 -13.88 -14.10 9.46
CA ALA A 300 -12.62 -14.31 10.18
C ALA A 300 -11.44 -14.60 9.24
N ASP A 301 -11.65 -15.41 8.20
CA ASP A 301 -10.62 -15.68 7.18
C ASP A 301 -10.27 -14.40 6.40
N ILE A 302 -11.25 -13.58 6.03
CA ILE A 302 -11.05 -12.26 5.40
C ILE A 302 -10.18 -11.38 6.28
N VAL A 303 -10.50 -11.25 7.57
CA VAL A 303 -9.75 -10.44 8.53
C VAL A 303 -8.29 -10.88 8.62
N LEU A 304 -8.02 -12.18 8.64
CA LEU A 304 -6.66 -12.71 8.73
C LEU A 304 -5.84 -12.40 7.47
N ILE A 305 -6.45 -12.50 6.29
CA ILE A 305 -5.80 -12.17 5.00
C ILE A 305 -5.53 -10.66 4.93
N VAL A 306 -6.49 -9.83 5.32
CA VAL A 306 -6.34 -8.37 5.38
C VAL A 306 -5.23 -7.99 6.37
N ALA A 307 -5.22 -8.58 7.56
CA ALA A 307 -4.18 -8.35 8.56
C ALA A 307 -2.79 -8.76 8.07
N LYS A 308 -2.68 -9.83 7.27
CA LYS A 308 -1.44 -10.25 6.62
C LYS A 308 -1.00 -9.21 5.58
N GLU A 309 -1.93 -8.74 4.76
CA GLU A 309 -1.62 -7.76 3.70
C GLU A 309 -1.22 -6.39 4.27
N ILE A 310 -1.85 -5.93 5.35
CA ILE A 310 -1.47 -4.70 6.06
C ILE A 310 -0.04 -4.81 6.63
N ARG A 311 0.38 -5.99 7.08
CA ARG A 311 1.78 -6.22 7.46
C ARG A 311 2.73 -6.18 6.26
N ASN A 312 2.30 -6.55 5.05
CA ASN A 312 3.12 -6.40 3.83
C ASN A 312 3.34 -4.92 3.47
N PHE A 313 2.42 -4.05 3.88
CA PHE A 313 2.60 -2.60 3.91
C PHE A 313 3.45 -2.15 5.12
N ASN A 314 4.20 -3.03 5.80
CA ASN A 314 4.87 -2.84 7.11
C ASN A 314 4.10 -1.98 8.13
N LEU A 315 2.77 -2.08 8.14
CA LEU A 315 1.90 -1.45 9.13
C LEU A 315 1.43 -2.51 10.13
N THR A 316 1.34 -2.13 11.40
CA THR A 316 0.69 -3.00 12.39
C THR A 316 -0.84 -2.91 12.23
N PRO A 317 -1.55 -4.01 11.97
CA PRO A 317 -3.01 -3.99 11.85
C PRO A 317 -3.67 -3.81 13.22
N ARG A 318 -4.59 -2.84 13.31
CA ARG A 318 -5.43 -2.53 14.48
C ARG A 318 -6.88 -2.47 14.01
N ILE A 319 -7.60 -3.56 14.21
CA ILE A 319 -8.82 -3.87 13.45
C ILE A 319 -10.07 -3.65 14.30
N ALA A 320 -11.04 -2.92 13.75
CA ALA A 320 -12.38 -2.83 14.30
C ALA A 320 -13.37 -3.67 13.50
N MET A 321 -14.00 -4.63 14.15
CA MET A 321 -15.05 -5.46 13.57
C MET A 321 -16.37 -4.70 13.61
N LEU A 322 -16.81 -4.21 12.45
CA LEU A 322 -17.96 -3.31 12.37
C LEU A 322 -19.29 -4.04 12.37
N SER A 323 -20.25 -3.48 13.09
CA SER A 323 -21.67 -3.85 13.10
C SER A 323 -22.51 -2.61 13.43
N TYR A 324 -23.84 -2.75 13.44
CA TYR A 324 -24.72 -1.71 13.97
C TYR A 324 -24.88 -1.80 15.49
N SER A 325 -24.41 -2.90 16.12
CA SER A 325 -24.36 -3.12 17.57
C SER A 325 -23.01 -2.70 18.15
N ASN A 326 -22.97 -2.35 19.43
CA ASN A 326 -21.75 -2.26 20.24
C ASN A 326 -21.75 -3.37 21.30
N PHE A 327 -20.80 -4.30 21.23
CA PHE A 327 -20.46 -5.29 22.25
C PHE A 327 -21.67 -6.00 22.90
N GLY A 328 -22.57 -6.54 22.09
CA GLY A 328 -23.76 -7.27 22.52
C GLY A 328 -25.00 -6.39 22.78
N SER A 329 -24.98 -5.11 22.43
CA SER A 329 -26.15 -4.22 22.57
C SER A 329 -27.39 -4.67 21.75
N SER A 330 -27.19 -5.50 20.72
CA SER A 330 -28.26 -6.14 19.94
C SER A 330 -28.04 -7.65 19.88
N ASP A 331 -29.11 -8.42 20.07
CA ASP A 331 -29.08 -9.90 20.04
C ASP A 331 -29.33 -10.49 18.63
N SER A 332 -29.30 -9.65 17.60
CA SER A 332 -29.58 -10.07 16.22
C SER A 332 -28.58 -11.07 15.66
N PRO A 333 -28.98 -11.88 14.66
CA PRO A 333 -28.06 -12.75 13.92
C PRO A 333 -26.84 -12.02 13.33
N GLU A 334 -27.03 -10.81 12.80
CA GLU A 334 -25.96 -10.05 12.15
C GLU A 334 -24.92 -9.55 13.15
N ALA A 335 -25.34 -9.10 14.34
CA ALA A 335 -24.42 -8.70 15.42
C ALA A 335 -23.65 -9.91 15.96
N LYS A 336 -24.35 -11.03 16.21
CA LYS A 336 -23.73 -12.28 16.66
C LYS A 336 -22.70 -12.83 15.68
N LEU A 337 -22.97 -12.75 14.38
CA LEU A 337 -22.05 -13.19 13.34
C LEU A 337 -20.70 -12.47 13.42
N VAL A 338 -20.71 -11.14 13.63
CA VAL A 338 -19.48 -10.34 13.73
C VAL A 338 -18.75 -10.63 15.04
N ALA A 339 -19.47 -10.79 16.15
CA ALA A 339 -18.88 -11.19 17.44
C ALA A 339 -18.22 -12.58 17.35
N GLU A 340 -18.89 -13.54 16.73
CA GLU A 340 -18.37 -14.90 16.52
C GLU A 340 -17.12 -14.87 15.62
N ALA A 341 -17.14 -14.08 14.54
CA ALA A 341 -15.98 -13.90 13.68
C ALA A 341 -14.77 -13.37 14.46
N ARG A 342 -14.97 -12.36 15.34
CA ARG A 342 -13.93 -11.82 16.23
C ARG A 342 -13.34 -12.91 17.12
N ASP A 343 -14.17 -13.75 17.71
CA ASP A 343 -13.70 -14.86 18.56
C ASP A 343 -12.92 -15.92 17.78
N ILE A 344 -13.36 -16.26 16.55
CA ILE A 344 -12.62 -17.15 15.66
C ILE A 344 -11.24 -16.57 15.34
N VAL A 345 -11.16 -15.27 15.04
CA VAL A 345 -9.89 -14.58 14.78
C VAL A 345 -8.98 -14.65 16.01
N LYS A 346 -9.47 -14.34 17.21
CA LYS A 346 -8.66 -14.39 18.44
C LYS A 346 -8.18 -15.80 18.78
N LYS A 347 -8.97 -16.84 18.49
CA LYS A 347 -8.53 -18.25 18.63
C LYS A 347 -7.38 -18.59 17.66
N LYS A 348 -7.46 -18.11 16.41
CA LYS A 348 -6.44 -18.36 15.37
C LYS A 348 -5.19 -17.49 15.53
N ASN A 349 -5.34 -16.24 15.99
CA ASN A 349 -4.24 -15.29 16.20
C ASN A 349 -4.48 -14.45 17.47
N PRO A 350 -4.10 -14.95 18.66
CA PRO A 350 -4.32 -14.24 19.93
C PRO A 350 -3.59 -12.90 20.03
N SER A 351 -2.51 -12.72 19.29
CA SER A 351 -1.69 -11.49 19.30
C SER A 351 -2.21 -10.37 18.42
N LEU A 352 -3.17 -10.65 17.53
CA LEU A 352 -3.75 -9.64 16.66
C LEU A 352 -4.59 -8.67 17.50
N VAL A 353 -4.32 -7.38 17.35
CA VAL A 353 -5.09 -6.29 17.96
C VAL A 353 -6.37 -6.12 17.16
N ILE A 354 -7.46 -6.66 17.70
CA ILE A 354 -8.77 -6.67 17.06
C ILE A 354 -9.85 -6.65 18.11
N ASP A 355 -10.93 -5.92 17.85
CA ASP A 355 -12.11 -6.03 18.68
C ASP A 355 -13.42 -5.68 17.97
N GLY A 356 -14.53 -5.97 18.64
CA GLY A 356 -15.90 -5.76 18.15
C GLY A 356 -16.81 -6.93 18.55
N GLU A 357 -18.07 -6.92 18.14
CA GLU A 357 -18.68 -6.04 17.15
C GLU A 357 -18.95 -4.61 17.65
N MET A 358 -18.77 -3.60 16.79
CA MET A 358 -19.01 -2.20 17.18
C MET A 358 -19.48 -1.30 16.02
N GLN A 359 -20.15 -0.21 16.36
CA GLN A 359 -20.54 0.82 15.39
C GLN A 359 -19.33 1.57 14.84
N ALA A 360 -19.39 1.99 13.58
CA ALA A 360 -18.27 2.62 12.86
C ALA A 360 -17.68 3.88 13.52
N SER A 361 -18.43 4.60 14.36
CA SER A 361 -17.92 5.76 15.09
C SER A 361 -17.12 5.39 16.35
N MET A 362 -17.38 4.21 16.93
CA MET A 362 -16.82 3.76 18.21
C MET A 362 -15.28 3.63 18.19
N PRO A 363 -14.65 3.01 17.17
CA PRO A 363 -13.20 2.83 17.12
C PRO A 363 -12.41 4.13 17.18
N PHE A 364 -13.02 5.23 16.72
CA PHE A 364 -12.37 6.55 16.65
C PHE A 364 -12.60 7.40 17.90
N ASN A 365 -13.43 6.94 18.85
CA ASN A 365 -13.72 7.66 20.08
C ASN A 365 -13.04 6.99 21.29
N LYS A 366 -11.73 7.25 21.44
CA LYS A 366 -10.90 6.69 22.52
C LYS A 366 -11.47 6.95 23.91
N LYS A 367 -12.11 8.10 24.13
CA LYS A 367 -12.72 8.44 25.42
C LYS A 367 -13.91 7.52 25.73
N ILE A 368 -14.83 7.36 24.78
CA ILE A 368 -16.00 6.47 24.98
C ILE A 368 -15.55 5.02 25.14
N LEU A 369 -14.59 4.55 24.34
CA LEU A 369 -14.03 3.20 24.51
C LEU A 369 -13.46 3.01 25.92
N LYS A 370 -12.65 3.96 26.40
CA LYS A 370 -12.06 3.88 27.74
C LYS A 370 -13.10 3.92 28.86
N ASP A 371 -14.10 4.79 28.74
CA ASP A 371 -15.09 5.01 29.79
C ASP A 371 -16.11 3.86 29.85
N ASN A 372 -16.59 3.36 28.71
CA ASN A 372 -17.68 2.38 28.62
C ASN A 372 -17.23 0.95 28.35
N TYR A 373 -16.10 0.77 27.67
CA TYR A 373 -15.59 -0.54 27.22
C TYR A 373 -14.09 -0.71 27.51
N PRO A 374 -13.64 -0.52 28.77
CA PRO A 374 -12.21 -0.52 29.13
C PRO A 374 -11.51 -1.87 28.87
N PHE A 375 -12.26 -2.94 28.65
CA PHE A 375 -11.74 -4.25 28.28
C PHE A 375 -11.29 -4.33 26.82
N SER A 376 -11.69 -3.36 25.97
CA SER A 376 -11.42 -3.42 24.54
C SER A 376 -9.93 -3.26 24.26
N GLU A 377 -9.39 -4.12 23.38
CA GLU A 377 -7.99 -4.04 22.94
C GLU A 377 -7.70 -2.76 22.14
N LEU A 378 -8.75 -2.04 21.71
CA LEU A 378 -8.66 -0.79 20.96
C LEU A 378 -8.57 0.46 21.84
N VAL A 379 -8.71 0.32 23.18
CA VAL A 379 -8.48 1.42 24.11
C VAL A 379 -7.01 1.86 23.97
N ASP A 380 -6.81 3.11 23.54
CA ASP A 380 -5.52 3.75 23.22
C ASP A 380 -4.87 3.39 21.87
N GLN A 381 -5.50 2.54 21.05
CA GLN A 381 -5.00 2.22 19.71
C GLN A 381 -5.45 3.24 18.65
N ASP A 382 -4.62 3.46 17.64
CA ASP A 382 -5.02 4.19 16.42
C ASP A 382 -5.51 3.19 15.37
N VAL A 383 -6.82 2.93 15.39
CA VAL A 383 -7.49 1.99 14.48
C VAL A 383 -7.25 2.39 13.03
N ASN A 384 -6.81 1.42 12.23
CA ASN A 384 -6.47 1.61 10.83
C ASN A 384 -7.14 0.59 9.91
N THR A 385 -8.00 -0.28 10.41
CA THR A 385 -8.68 -1.32 9.62
C THR A 385 -10.10 -1.55 10.11
#